data_AF-A0A7X9DGL9-F1
#
_entry.id   AF-A0A7X9DGL9-F1
#
_cell.length_a   1.000
_cell.length_b   1.000
_cell.length_c   1.000
_cell.angle_alpha   90.00
_cell.angle_beta   90.00
_cell.angle_gamma   90.00
#
_symmetry.space_group_name_H-M   'P 1'
#
loop_
_entity.id
_entity.type
_entity.pdbx_description
1 polymer ?
#
loop_
_entity_poly.entity_id
_entity_poly.type
_entity_poly.pdbx_seq_one_letter_code
_entity_poly.pdbx_strand_id
1 'polypeptide(L)' 'MGRLLILAGILLIITGILFQVFPKFLGKLPGDVMYSKGNMTVYFPFMTMLIISIILTLLVNVFLRFFK' A
#
# COMPACT_ATOMS: atom_id res chain seq x y z
N MET A 1 23.26 -11.26 -7.28
CA MET A 1 23.11 -10.98 -5.84
C MET A 1 22.66 -9.54 -5.53
N GLY A 2 23.33 -8.49 -6.01
CA GLY A 2 22.93 -7.09 -5.71
C GLY A 2 21.48 -6.71 -6.05
N ARG A 3 20.91 -7.29 -7.11
CA ARG A 3 19.52 -7.04 -7.53
C ARG A 3 18.47 -7.61 -6.56
N LEU A 4 18.74 -8.76 -5.95
CA LEU A 4 17.88 -9.35 -4.92
C LEU A 4 17.91 -8.50 -3.64
N LEU A 5 19.07 -7.95 -3.29
CA LEU A 5 19.21 -7.01 -2.17
C LEU A 5 18.39 -5.72 -2.38
N ILE A 6 18.37 -5.18 -3.61
CA ILE A 6 17.54 -4.01 -3.95
C ILE A 6 16.05 -4.35 -3.82
N LEU A 7 15.61 -5.50 -4.34
CA LEU A 7 14.21 -5.93 -4.27
C LEU A 7 13.75 -6.17 -2.83
N ALA A 8 14.60 -6.80 -2.01
CA ALA A 8 14.36 -7.00 -0.59
C ALA A 8 14.29 -5.67 0.18
N GLY A 9 15.15 -4.70 -0.14
CA GLY A 9 15.11 -3.36 0.43
C GLY A 9 13.80 -2.61 0.11
N ILE A 10 13.33 -2.69 -1.13
CA ILE A 10 12.05 -2.09 -1.54
C ILE A 10 10.88 -2.73 -0.78
N LEU A 11 10.86 -4.07 -0.68
CA LEU A 11 9.83 -4.79 0.08
C LEU A 11 9.82 -4.40 1.56
N LEU A 12 11.00 -4.23 2.18
CA LEU A 12 11.14 -3.78 3.57
C LEU A 12 10.62 -2.35 3.78
N ILE A 13 10.88 -1.44 2.84
CA ILE A 13 10.37 -0.07 2.92
C ILE A 13 8.85 -0.07 2.80
N ILE A 14 8.29 -0.85 1.87
CA ILE A 14 6.83 -0.96 1.69
C ILE A 14 6.16 -1.53 2.94
N THR A 15 6.68 -2.62 3.50
CA THR A 15 6.11 -3.23 4.71
C THR A 15 6.27 -2.32 5.93
N GLY A 16 7.38 -1.61 6.07
CA GLY A 16 7.59 -0.62 7.12
C GLY A 16 6.60 0.56 7.04
N ILE A 17 6.37 1.08 5.84
CA ILE A 17 5.36 2.12 5.60
C ILE A 17 3.98 1.59 5.94
N LEU A 18 3.61 0.40 5.43
CA LEU A 18 2.34 -0.25 5.77
C LEU A 18 2.15 -0.37 7.28
N PHE A 19 3.16 -0.86 8.02
CA PHE A 19 3.10 -0.99 9.48
C PHE A 19 2.98 0.33 10.24
N GLN A 20 3.53 1.43 9.70
CA GLN A 20 3.42 2.76 10.31
C GLN A 20 2.07 3.42 10.02
N VAL A 21 1.54 3.18 8.82
CA VAL A 21 0.30 3.71 8.26
C VAL A 21 -0.91 2.98 8.87
N PHE A 22 -0.90 1.64 8.92
CA PHE A 22 -2.00 0.82 9.41
C PHE A 22 -2.57 1.25 10.77
N PRO A 23 -1.76 1.44 11.84
CA PRO A 23 -2.26 1.81 13.15
C PRO A 23 -2.72 3.28 13.22
N LYS A 24 -2.11 4.17 12.43
CA LYS A 24 -2.50 5.59 12.36
C LYS A 24 -3.84 5.79 11.64
N PHE A 25 -4.27 4.78 10.91
CA PHE A 25 -5.43 4.80 10.05
C PHE A 25 -6.57 3.88 10.48
N LEU A 26 -6.42 3.24 11.64
CA LEU A 26 -7.53 2.75 12.47
C LEU A 26 -8.34 3.95 13.01
N GLY A 27 -9.11 4.62 12.13
CA GLY A 27 -10.18 5.52 12.55
C GLY A 27 -10.41 6.75 11.68
N LYS A 28 -9.38 7.38 11.08
CA LYS A 28 -9.53 8.61 10.26
C LYS A 28 -8.40 8.77 9.23
N LEU A 29 -8.49 8.09 8.10
CA LEU A 29 -7.69 8.37 6.91
C LEU A 29 -8.27 9.59 6.19
N PRO A 30 -7.56 10.74 6.04
CA PRO A 30 -7.98 11.77 5.11
C PRO A 30 -7.85 11.20 3.68
N GLY A 31 -8.97 10.80 3.09
CA GLY A 31 -9.04 10.13 1.79
C GLY A 31 -9.81 8.80 1.78
N ASP A 32 -10.02 8.18 2.95
CA ASP A 32 -10.98 7.08 3.07
C ASP A 32 -12.38 7.67 3.27
N VAL A 33 -13.28 7.39 2.33
CA VAL A 33 -14.66 7.85 2.44
C VAL A 33 -15.35 6.95 3.45
N MET A 34 -15.38 7.40 4.70
CA MET A 34 -16.12 6.77 5.78
C MET A 34 -17.52 7.40 5.82
N TYR A 35 -18.48 6.73 5.20
CA TYR A 35 -19.87 7.17 5.20
C TYR A 35 -20.60 6.48 6.35
N SER A 36 -20.83 7.19 7.46
CA SER A 36 -21.70 6.72 8.53
C SER A 36 -23.08 7.36 8.41
N LYS A 37 -24.11 6.54 8.23
CA LYS A 37 -25.53 6.94 8.32
C LYS A 37 -26.23 6.01 9.31
N GLY A 38 -26.52 6.52 10.51
CA GLY A 38 -27.12 5.72 11.59
C GLY A 38 -26.19 4.59 12.07
N ASN A 39 -26.70 3.35 12.12
CA ASN A 39 -25.93 2.15 12.49
C ASN A 39 -25.04 1.59 11.37
N MET A 40 -25.05 2.17 10.16
CA MET A 40 -24.29 1.65 9.03
C MET A 40 -23.09 2.53 8.76
N THR A 41 -21.90 1.92 8.83
CA THR A 41 -20.63 2.56 8.54
C THR A 41 -20.01 1.87 7.33
N VAL A 42 -19.89 2.58 6.22
CA VAL A 42 -19.26 2.07 5.00
C VAL A 42 -17.89 2.71 4.87
N TYR A 43 -16.85 1.87 4.87
CA TYR A 43 -15.45 2.29 4.67
C TYR A 43 -15.05 2.03 3.22
N PHE A 44 -14.68 3.08 2.50
CA PHE A 44 -14.13 2.97 1.15
C PHE A 44 -12.64 3.38 1.13
N PRO A 45 -11.71 2.42 1.19
CA PRO A 45 -10.28 2.68 1.25
C PRO A 45 -9.67 2.96 -0.14
N PHE A 46 -10.19 3.97 -0.84
CA PHE A 46 -9.74 4.32 -2.20
C PHE A 46 -8.26 4.69 -2.25
N MET A 47 -7.80 5.49 -1.29
CA MET A 47 -6.40 5.92 -1.22
C MET A 47 -5.46 4.73 -0.98
N THR A 48 -5.84 3.82 -0.08
CA THR A 48 -5.04 2.62 0.22
C THR A 48 -4.92 1.72 -1.01
N MET A 49 -6.02 1.47 -1.72
CA MET A 49 -6.03 0.65 -2.93
C MET A 49 -5.17 1.26 -4.05
N LEU A 50 -5.19 2.59 -4.20
CA LEU A 50 -4.42 3.31 -5.21
C LEU A 50 -2.91 3.21 -4.94
N ILE A 51 -2.49 3.42 -3.69
CA ILE A 51 -1.09 3.28 -3.26
C ILE A 51 -0.60 1.84 -3.48
N ILE A 52 -1.39 0.85 -3.05
CA ILE A 52 -1.05 -0.57 -3.25
C ILE A 52 -0.88 -0.88 -4.73
N SER A 53 -1.78 -0.41 -5.59
CA SER A 53 -1.72 -0.63 -7.03
C SER A 53 -0.45 -0.05 -7.67
N ILE A 54 -0.09 1.19 -7.33
CA ILE A 54 1.15 1.82 -7.85
C ILE A 54 2.38 1.04 -7.42
N ILE A 55 2.44 0.64 -6.14
CA ILE A 55 3.55 -0.13 -5.59
C ILE A 55 3.67 -1.49 -6.29
N LEU A 56 2.56 -2.24 -6.41
CA LEU A 56 2.54 -3.53 -7.11
C LEU A 56 2.98 -3.37 -8.57
N THR A 57 2.48 -2.33 -9.24
CA THR A 57 2.82 -2.06 -10.65
C THR A 57 4.31 -1.78 -10.81
N LEU A 58 4.90 -0.96 -9.93
CA LEU A 58 6.34 -0.70 -9.93
C LEU A 58 7.15 -1.96 -9.64
N LEU A 59 6.76 -2.73 -8.62
CA LEU A 59 7.43 -3.99 -8.27
C LEU A 59 7.41 -4.99 -9.42
N VAL A 60 6.23 -5.23 -10.01
CA VAL A 60 6.05 -6.17 -11.12
C VAL A 60 6.81 -5.68 -12.34
N ASN A 61 6.72 -4.39 -12.69
CA ASN A 61 7.41 -3.87 -13.87
C ASN A 61 8.94 -3.95 -13.72
N VAL A 62 9.46 -3.62 -12.53
CA VAL A 62 10.88 -3.78 -12.20
C VAL A 62 11.27 -5.26 -12.25
N PHE A 63 10.48 -6.15 -11.65
CA PHE A 63 10.74 -7.59 -11.65
C PHE A 63 10.74 -8.19 -13.06
N LEU A 64 9.72 -7.87 -13.89
CA LEU A 64 9.60 -8.31 -15.28
C LEU A 64 10.74 -7.77 -16.15
N ARG A 65 11.16 -6.52 -15.93
CA ARG A 65 12.29 -5.93 -16.64
C ARG A 65 13.64 -6.52 -16.20
N PHE A 66 13.73 -7.11 -15.01
CA PHE A 66 14.92 -7.82 -14.54
C PHE A 66 14.97 -9.30 -14.94
N PHE A 67 13.82 -9.94 -15.18
CA PHE A 67 13.71 -11.34 -15.62
C PHE A 67 13.73 -11.53 -17.13
N LYS A 68 13.60 -10.43 -17.89
CA LYS A 68 13.87 -10.37 -19.32
C LYS A 68 15.34 -10.03 -19.57
#